data_AF-A0A8H6VYR0-F1
#
_entry.id   AF-A0A8H6VYR0-F1
#
_cell.length_a   1.000
_cell.length_b   1.000
_cell.length_c   1.000
_cell.angle_alpha   90.00
_cell.angle_beta   90.00
_cell.angle_gamma   90.00
#
_symmetry.space_group_name_H-M   'P 1'
#
loop_
_entity.id
_entity.type
_entity.pdbx_description
1 polymer ?
#
loop_
_entity_poly.entity_id
_entity_poly.type
_entity_poly.pdbx_seq_one_letter_code
_entity_poly.pdbx_strand_id
1 'polypeptide(L)'
;MLNLGFVQCTLMANSTPADIELLSGRPATRKSANPKQSIDNAQLRLRLSRQLGSLEIAKHVSGAQGEEWTKRILKTVKEDSSHICSADWESLDDDEKNAMEHLNRFWRLCVFLEEQERQVNGASKSQSPQRVEPRISLSSIIKSKAPTPPRPPSPSSASTRRLSGVYIPPRPLKFPALPPRRPSSFAKVSFASNGASIEPQHPSVTGKTHLATWCKEDDIEDVPPPLAETKYIPSVGWCIRQSSRVTQGGRYKIMFVDGAVLEIDVDEDWAEFTGQDGSTKRYNIRTGNMMRPIADRMKAFGEFVSMFEEQSTSR
;
A
#
# COMPACT_ATOMS: atom_id res chain seq x y z
N MET A 1 0.17 -12.94 1.13
CA MET A 1 -1.12 -13.65 1.24
C MET A 1 -0.83 -15.13 1.13
N LEU A 2 -1.39 -15.94 2.03
CA LEU A 2 -1.20 -17.39 2.09
C LEU A 2 -2.57 -18.05 2.18
N ASN A 3 -2.84 -19.02 1.30
CA ASN A 3 -4.10 -19.78 1.31
C ASN A 3 -3.87 -21.15 1.96
N LEU A 4 -4.63 -21.47 3.00
CA LEU A 4 -4.56 -22.71 3.79
C LEU A 4 -5.93 -23.39 3.74
N GLY A 5 -6.25 -24.02 2.60
CA GLY A 5 -7.56 -24.63 2.37
C GLY A 5 -8.67 -23.57 2.27
N PHE A 6 -9.57 -23.55 3.24
CA PHE A 6 -10.72 -22.62 3.32
C PHE A 6 -10.38 -21.30 4.04
N VAL A 7 -9.12 -21.15 4.44
CA VAL A 7 -8.63 -20.01 5.19
C VAL A 7 -7.64 -19.22 4.35
N GLN A 8 -7.84 -17.91 4.29
CA GLN A 8 -6.94 -16.97 3.63
C GLN A 8 -6.30 -16.07 4.68
N CYS A 9 -4.98 -16.12 4.78
CA CYS A 9 -4.20 -15.30 5.70
C CYS A 9 -3.46 -14.18 4.94
N THR A 10 -3.55 -12.97 5.46
CA THR A 10 -2.94 -11.76 4.89
C THR A 10 -2.11 -11.05 5.96
N LEU A 11 -0.84 -10.83 5.66
CA LEU A 11 -0.01 -9.89 6.41
C LEU A 11 -0.24 -8.49 5.83
N MET A 12 -0.71 -7.58 6.66
CA MET A 12 -1.10 -6.24 6.23
C MET A 12 0.14 -5.38 5.92
N ALA A 13 -0.07 -4.34 5.13
CA ALA A 13 0.98 -3.42 4.71
C ALA A 13 1.14 -2.20 5.65
N ASN A 14 0.88 -2.33 6.94
CA ASN A 14 1.07 -1.26 7.94
C ASN A 14 2.50 -1.27 8.52
N SER A 15 2.77 -0.43 9.52
CA SER A 15 4.07 -0.35 10.20
C SER A 15 4.48 -1.70 10.80
N THR A 16 5.78 -1.92 10.97
CA THR A 16 6.32 -3.11 11.65
C THR A 16 6.13 -2.99 13.17
N PRO A 17 5.59 -4.00 13.88
CA PRO A 17 5.10 -5.27 13.36
C PRO A 17 3.76 -5.12 12.62
N ALA A 18 3.66 -5.77 11.44
CA ALA A 18 2.49 -5.66 10.58
C ALA A 18 1.29 -6.45 11.13
N ASP A 19 0.09 -5.88 11.01
CA ASP A 19 -1.17 -6.53 11.40
C ASP A 19 -1.42 -7.78 10.56
N ILE A 20 -2.18 -8.72 11.12
CA ILE A 20 -2.56 -9.96 10.44
C ILE A 20 -4.07 -10.00 10.29
N GLU A 21 -4.53 -10.37 9.11
CA GLU A 21 -5.94 -10.64 8.83
C GLU A 21 -6.09 -12.09 8.35
N LEU A 22 -7.14 -12.75 8.82
CA LEU A 22 -7.52 -14.10 8.43
C LEU A 22 -9.00 -14.09 8.05
N LEU A 23 -9.30 -14.56 6.86
CA LEU A 23 -10.65 -14.77 6.35
C LEU A 23 -10.90 -16.28 6.28
N SER A 24 -12.00 -16.73 6.88
CA SER A 24 -12.46 -18.12 6.83
C SER A 24 -13.82 -18.16 6.16
N GLY A 25 -13.92 -18.91 5.06
CA GLY A 25 -15.13 -19.07 4.27
C GLY A 25 -15.61 -20.52 4.29
N ARG A 26 -16.88 -20.74 3.92
CA ARG A 26 -17.35 -22.11 3.66
C ARG A 26 -16.69 -22.64 2.39
N PRO A 27 -16.40 -23.96 2.32
CA PRO A 27 -16.07 -24.59 1.05
C PRO A 27 -17.16 -24.27 0.03
N ALA A 28 -16.80 -23.58 -1.05
CA ALA A 28 -17.71 -23.36 -2.16
C ALA A 28 -18.20 -24.74 -2.63
N THR A 29 -19.52 -24.96 -2.63
CA THR A 29 -20.07 -26.13 -3.29
C THR A 29 -19.68 -26.04 -4.77
N ARG A 30 -19.13 -27.12 -5.33
CA ARG A 30 -18.32 -27.16 -6.57
C ARG A 30 -18.99 -26.66 -7.87
N LYS A 31 -20.14 -26.00 -7.80
CA LYS A 31 -20.91 -25.52 -8.96
C LYS A 31 -20.66 -24.06 -9.34
N SER A 32 -19.98 -23.25 -8.52
CA SER A 32 -19.62 -21.88 -8.94
C SER A 32 -18.22 -21.86 -9.58
N ALA A 33 -18.17 -21.62 -10.88
CA ALA A 33 -16.92 -21.57 -11.66
C ALA A 33 -16.18 -20.23 -11.53
N ASN A 34 -16.60 -19.33 -10.63
CA ASN A 34 -16.04 -17.98 -10.54
C ASN A 34 -15.10 -17.83 -9.33
N PRO A 35 -13.77 -17.82 -9.52
CA PRO A 35 -12.79 -17.76 -8.43
C PRO A 35 -12.79 -16.43 -7.65
N LYS A 36 -13.44 -15.37 -8.15
CA LYS A 36 -13.56 -14.09 -7.42
C LYS A 36 -14.64 -14.09 -6.34
N GLN A 37 -15.54 -15.07 -6.34
CA GLN A 37 -16.66 -15.14 -5.39
C GLN A 37 -16.24 -15.64 -4.00
N SER A 38 -14.98 -16.04 -3.79
CA SER A 38 -14.53 -16.63 -2.51
C SER A 38 -14.50 -15.63 -1.36
N ILE A 39 -14.33 -14.33 -1.65
CA ILE A 39 -14.26 -13.28 -0.62
C ILE A 39 -15.66 -12.98 -0.06
N ASP A 40 -16.67 -12.92 -0.93
CA ASP A 40 -18.07 -12.69 -0.51
C ASP A 40 -18.66 -13.87 0.29
N ASN A 41 -17.99 -15.03 0.27
CA ASN A 41 -18.38 -16.21 1.05
C ASN A 41 -17.68 -16.31 2.42
N ALA A 42 -16.91 -15.29 2.82
CA ALA A 42 -16.26 -15.28 4.12
C ALA A 42 -17.33 -15.18 5.23
N GLN A 43 -17.38 -16.18 6.10
CA GLN A 43 -18.30 -16.19 7.24
C GLN A 43 -17.66 -15.66 8.52
N LEU A 44 -16.33 -15.69 8.58
CA LEU A 44 -15.57 -15.28 9.74
C LEU A 44 -14.31 -14.53 9.31
N ARG A 45 -14.07 -13.39 9.95
CA ARG A 45 -12.86 -12.59 9.82
C ARG A 45 -12.22 -12.42 11.19
N LEU A 46 -10.94 -12.78 11.28
CA LEU A 46 -10.09 -12.47 12.43
C LEU A 46 -9.07 -11.41 12.00
N ARG A 47 -8.93 -10.34 12.80
CA ARG A 47 -7.89 -9.34 12.59
C ARG A 47 -7.09 -9.13 13.87
N LEU A 48 -5.83 -9.49 13.83
CA LEU A 48 -4.87 -9.29 14.91
C LEU A 48 -4.08 -7.99 14.67
N SER A 49 -4.33 -6.99 15.52
CA SER A 49 -3.50 -5.80 15.57
C SER A 49 -2.35 -6.02 16.53
N ARG A 50 -1.14 -6.23 15.99
CA ARG A 50 0.05 -6.52 16.79
C ARG A 50 0.54 -5.30 17.55
N GLN A 51 0.33 -4.10 17.00
CA GLN A 51 0.72 -2.85 17.65
C GLN A 51 -0.20 -2.48 18.80
N LEU A 52 -1.49 -2.79 18.67
CA LEU A 52 -2.49 -2.46 19.69
C LEU A 52 -2.72 -3.60 20.69
N GLY A 53 -2.12 -4.78 20.47
CA GLY A 53 -2.36 -5.96 21.30
C GLY A 53 -3.85 -6.33 21.36
N SER A 54 -4.52 -6.30 20.22
CA SER A 54 -5.96 -6.57 20.15
C SER A 54 -6.31 -7.51 19.00
N LEU A 55 -7.35 -8.30 19.24
CA LEU A 55 -7.88 -9.26 18.28
C LEU A 55 -9.35 -8.91 18.04
N GLU A 56 -9.65 -8.54 16.80
CA GLU A 56 -11.02 -8.37 16.32
C GLU A 56 -11.53 -9.67 15.71
N ILE A 57 -12.73 -10.07 16.11
CA ILE A 57 -13.47 -11.20 15.56
C ILE A 57 -14.75 -10.62 14.96
N ALA A 58 -14.91 -10.74 13.65
CA ALA A 58 -16.12 -10.36 12.94
C ALA A 58 -16.75 -11.59 12.29
N LYS A 59 -18.04 -11.82 12.53
CA LYS A 59 -18.79 -12.97 12.03
C LYS A 59 -19.98 -12.50 11.21
N HIS A 60 -20.12 -13.07 10.01
CA HIS A 60 -21.24 -12.83 9.13
C HIS A 60 -22.46 -13.61 9.64
N VAL A 61 -23.57 -12.90 9.85
CA VAL A 61 -24.83 -13.46 10.30
C VAL A 61 -25.89 -13.16 9.25
N SER A 62 -26.43 -14.21 8.64
CA SER A 62 -27.56 -14.11 7.72
C SER A 62 -28.85 -14.39 8.49
N GLY A 63 -29.76 -13.42 8.54
CA GLY A 63 -31.05 -13.53 9.23
C GLY A 63 -32.22 -13.11 8.34
N ALA A 64 -33.45 -13.24 8.85
CA ALA A 64 -34.66 -12.84 8.13
C ALA A 64 -34.71 -11.32 7.81
N GLN A 65 -33.92 -10.51 8.51
CA GLN A 65 -33.82 -9.06 8.34
C GLN A 65 -32.66 -8.63 7.43
N GLY A 66 -31.89 -9.57 6.89
CA GLY A 66 -30.76 -9.29 6.02
C GLY A 66 -29.45 -9.89 6.52
N GLU A 67 -28.36 -9.39 5.95
CA GLU A 67 -26.99 -9.82 6.22
C GLU A 67 -26.30 -8.77 7.09
N GLU A 68 -25.80 -9.19 8.26
CA GLU A 68 -25.12 -8.30 9.20
C GLU A 68 -23.81 -8.91 9.71
N TRP A 69 -22.78 -8.07 9.87
CA TRP A 69 -21.53 -8.46 10.52
C TRP A 69 -21.57 -8.12 12.01
N THR A 70 -21.54 -9.16 12.84
CA THR A 70 -21.35 -9.00 14.29
C THR A 70 -19.87 -8.92 14.61
N LYS A 71 -19.46 -7.99 15.48
CA LYS A 71 -18.05 -7.72 15.79
C LYS A 71 -17.81 -7.71 17.30
N ARG A 72 -16.73 -8.36 17.71
CA ARG A 72 -16.18 -8.29 19.08
C ARG A 72 -14.67 -8.06 19.05
N ILE A 73 -14.16 -7.39 20.08
CA ILE A 73 -12.74 -7.06 20.23
C ILE A 73 -12.25 -7.65 21.55
N LEU A 74 -11.24 -8.51 21.47
CA LEU A 74 -10.59 -9.14 22.60
C LEU A 74 -9.20 -8.52 22.81
N LYS A 75 -8.75 -8.44 24.05
CA LYS A 75 -7.39 -7.99 24.38
C LYS A 75 -6.45 -9.19 24.41
N THR A 76 -5.26 -9.06 23.82
CA THR A 76 -4.23 -10.10 23.89
C THR A 76 -3.41 -9.96 25.18
N VAL A 77 -3.04 -11.09 25.78
CA VAL A 77 -2.43 -11.13 27.13
C VAL A 77 -0.97 -10.65 27.13
N LYS A 78 -0.26 -10.68 25.99
CA LYS A 78 1.13 -10.21 25.86
C LYS A 78 1.40 -9.59 24.49
N GLU A 79 2.29 -8.61 24.43
CA GLU A 79 2.77 -7.97 23.18
C GLU A 79 3.34 -8.99 22.17
N ASP A 80 3.93 -10.08 22.67
CA ASP A 80 4.59 -11.10 21.85
C ASP A 80 3.76 -12.37 21.65
N SER A 81 2.46 -12.36 21.94
CA SER A 81 1.65 -13.56 21.71
C SER A 81 0.23 -13.26 21.28
N SER A 82 -0.28 -14.07 20.36
CA SER A 82 -1.69 -14.11 19.97
C SER A 82 -2.61 -14.78 21.00
N HIS A 83 -2.12 -15.01 22.23
CA HIS A 83 -2.92 -15.61 23.29
C HIS A 83 -3.92 -14.59 23.86
N ILE A 84 -5.19 -14.97 23.83
CA ILE A 84 -6.28 -14.33 24.58
C ILE A 84 -6.40 -14.99 25.97
N CYS A 85 -7.14 -14.37 26.89
CA CYS A 85 -7.32 -14.94 28.23
C CYS A 85 -8.19 -16.22 28.18
N SER A 86 -8.09 -17.09 29.21
CA SER A 86 -8.83 -18.36 29.26
C SER A 86 -10.34 -18.15 29.15
N ALA A 87 -10.86 -17.13 29.84
CA ALA A 87 -12.29 -16.81 29.80
C ALA A 87 -12.75 -16.42 28.38
N ASP A 88 -11.97 -15.59 27.68
CA ASP A 88 -12.27 -15.21 26.29
C ASP A 88 -12.17 -16.43 25.37
N TRP A 89 -11.17 -17.30 25.57
CA TRP A 89 -10.98 -18.53 24.81
C TRP A 89 -12.16 -19.50 24.97
N GLU A 90 -12.66 -19.66 26.20
CA GLU A 90 -13.82 -20.50 26.51
C GLU A 90 -15.10 -19.97 25.87
N SER A 91 -15.21 -18.64 25.69
CA SER A 91 -16.34 -17.99 25.03
C SER A 91 -16.38 -18.12 23.50
N LEU A 92 -15.31 -18.63 22.89
CA LEU A 92 -15.25 -18.86 21.44
C LEU A 92 -16.03 -20.12 21.05
N ASP A 93 -16.74 -20.06 19.92
CA ASP A 93 -17.31 -21.24 19.29
C ASP A 93 -16.22 -22.09 18.60
N ASP A 94 -16.59 -23.28 18.11
CA ASP A 94 -15.63 -24.23 17.52
C ASP A 94 -15.01 -23.71 16.22
N ASP A 95 -15.77 -22.97 15.41
CA ASP A 95 -15.28 -22.37 14.16
C ASP A 95 -14.25 -21.28 14.45
N GLU A 96 -14.51 -20.47 15.47
CA GLU A 96 -13.63 -19.40 15.95
C GLU A 96 -12.36 -19.96 16.56
N LYS A 97 -12.46 -21.02 17.38
CA LYS A 97 -11.28 -21.75 17.92
C LYS A 97 -10.43 -22.32 16.80
N ASN A 98 -11.04 -22.97 15.83
CA ASN A 98 -10.34 -23.51 14.67
C ASN A 98 -9.66 -22.41 13.85
N ALA A 99 -10.34 -21.29 13.58
CA ALA A 99 -9.74 -20.15 12.90
C ALA A 99 -8.59 -19.52 13.72
N MET A 100 -8.71 -19.50 15.05
CA MET A 100 -7.65 -19.04 15.95
C MET A 100 -6.39 -19.91 15.87
N GLU A 101 -6.54 -21.23 15.74
CA GLU A 101 -5.40 -22.12 15.51
C GLU A 101 -4.66 -21.79 14.21
N HIS A 102 -5.39 -21.53 13.13
CA HIS A 102 -4.82 -21.12 11.85
C HIS A 102 -4.11 -19.76 11.95
N LEU A 103 -4.73 -18.80 12.65
CA LEU A 103 -4.13 -17.49 12.94
C LEU A 103 -2.81 -17.65 13.70
N ASN A 104 -2.79 -18.49 14.74
CA ASN A 104 -1.61 -18.77 15.55
C ASN A 104 -0.47 -19.38 14.73
N ARG A 105 -0.78 -20.34 13.83
CA ARG A 105 0.21 -20.92 12.91
C ARG A 105 0.79 -19.87 11.97
N PHE A 106 -0.07 -19.03 11.38
CA PHE A 106 0.38 -17.98 10.47
C PHE A 106 1.20 -16.89 11.18
N TRP A 107 0.78 -16.48 12.37
CA TRP A 107 1.53 -15.52 13.20
C TRP A 107 2.95 -16.01 13.51
N ARG A 108 3.12 -17.30 13.86
CA ARG A 108 4.46 -17.89 14.08
C ARG A 108 5.34 -17.81 12.83
N LEU A 109 4.76 -18.04 11.65
CA LEU A 109 5.48 -17.89 10.38
C LEU A 109 5.91 -16.44 10.13
N CYS A 110 5.03 -15.47 10.42
CA CYS A 110 5.37 -14.05 10.29
C CYS A 110 6.51 -13.66 11.22
N VAL A 111 6.44 -14.04 12.51
CA VAL A 111 7.51 -13.76 13.48
C VAL A 111 8.83 -14.39 13.04
N PHE A 112 8.80 -15.62 12.53
CA PHE A 112 10.00 -16.30 12.02
C PHE A 112 10.63 -15.55 10.82
N LEU A 113 9.82 -15.13 9.85
CA LEU A 113 10.30 -14.42 8.67
C LEU A 113 10.84 -13.02 9.02
N GLU A 114 10.16 -12.30 9.91
CA GLU A 114 10.61 -10.99 10.40
C GLU A 114 11.96 -11.10 11.14
N GLU A 115 12.14 -12.17 11.93
CA GLU A 115 13.40 -12.42 12.61
C GLU A 115 14.54 -12.75 11.63
N GLN A 116 14.25 -13.54 10.60
CA GLN A 116 15.22 -13.84 9.54
C GLN A 116 15.64 -12.57 8.77
N GLU A 117 14.69 -11.69 8.46
CA GLU A 117 14.97 -10.41 7.81
C GLU A 117 15.83 -9.50 8.69
N ARG A 118 15.59 -9.45 10.00
CA ARG A 118 16.44 -8.72 10.96
C ARG A 118 17.88 -9.23 10.96
N GLN A 119 18.09 -10.54 10.89
CA GLN A 119 19.44 -11.12 10.86
C GLN A 119 20.21 -10.77 9.58
N VAL A 120 19.56 -10.83 8.41
CA VAL A 120 20.18 -10.49 7.12
C VAL A 120 20.55 -8.99 7.06
N ASN A 121 19.65 -8.13 7.51
CA ASN A 121 19.88 -6.69 7.50
C ASN A 121 20.88 -6.24 8.59
N GLY A 122 20.93 -6.93 9.72
CA GLY A 122 21.86 -6.65 10.82
C GLY A 122 23.31 -7.05 10.51
N ALA A 123 23.52 -8.18 9.82
CA ALA A 123 24.88 -8.66 9.48
C ALA A 123 25.63 -7.75 8.50
N SER A 124 24.90 -6.92 7.73
CA SER A 124 25.47 -6.06 6.69
C SER A 124 26.10 -4.76 7.24
N LYS A 125 25.95 -4.46 8.53
CA LYS A 125 26.44 -3.19 9.13
C LYS A 125 27.73 -3.29 9.95
N SER A 126 28.29 -4.49 10.16
CA SER A 126 29.32 -4.66 11.20
C SER A 126 30.71 -5.10 10.77
N GLN A 127 31.01 -5.25 9.48
CA GLN A 127 32.40 -5.49 9.05
C GLN A 127 32.72 -4.77 7.75
N SER A 128 33.08 -3.49 7.84
CA SER A 128 34.20 -3.04 7.03
C SER A 128 35.43 -3.77 7.59
N PRO A 129 36.10 -4.66 6.83
CA PRO A 129 37.43 -5.08 7.23
C PRO A 129 38.24 -3.79 7.27
N GLN A 130 38.71 -3.40 8.45
CA GLN A 130 39.80 -2.45 8.57
C GLN A 130 40.94 -3.06 7.75
N ARG A 131 41.03 -2.60 6.50
CA ARG A 131 42.20 -2.73 5.68
C ARG A 131 43.26 -1.92 6.43
N VAL A 132 44.01 -2.61 7.28
CA VAL A 132 45.27 -2.11 7.81
C VAL A 132 46.13 -1.90 6.58
N GLU A 133 46.14 -0.67 6.06
CA GLU A 133 47.14 -0.28 5.08
C GLU A 133 48.51 -0.32 5.78
N PRO A 134 49.45 -1.16 5.33
CA PRO A 134 50.83 -0.95 5.67
C PRO A 134 51.29 0.29 4.89
N ARG A 135 51.45 1.41 5.60
CA ARG A 135 52.23 2.55 5.10
C ARG A 135 53.65 2.08 4.84
N ILE A 136 53.96 1.75 3.60
CA ILE A 136 55.33 1.67 3.11
C ILE A 136 55.54 2.87 2.19
N SER A 137 56.27 3.86 2.70
CA SER A 137 56.84 4.94 1.90
C SER A 137 57.72 4.36 0.80
N LEU A 138 57.44 4.71 -0.46
CA LEU A 138 58.32 4.44 -1.59
C LEU A 138 58.76 5.77 -2.22
N SER A 139 59.91 6.26 -1.77
CA SER A 139 60.74 7.21 -2.49
C SER A 139 62.16 6.64 -2.59
N SER A 140 62.45 5.96 -3.70
CA SER A 140 63.78 5.75 -4.31
C SER A 140 63.66 4.67 -5.40
N ILE A 141 63.78 5.01 -6.69
CA ILE A 141 64.99 5.05 -7.52
C ILE A 141 65.47 3.63 -7.97
N ILE A 142 65.75 3.54 -9.29
CA ILE A 142 66.59 2.60 -10.07
C ILE A 142 65.89 1.53 -10.97
N LYS A 143 65.91 1.85 -12.28
CA LYS A 143 66.23 1.02 -13.46
C LYS A 143 66.52 -0.49 -13.27
N SER A 144 65.84 -1.33 -14.07
CA SER A 144 66.39 -2.06 -15.24
C SER A 144 65.89 -3.51 -15.42
N LYS A 145 65.68 -3.86 -16.70
CA LYS A 145 65.88 -5.15 -17.40
C LYS A 145 64.87 -6.31 -17.19
N ALA A 146 64.27 -6.72 -18.32
CA ALA A 146 63.51 -7.97 -18.53
C ALA A 146 64.46 -9.17 -18.84
N PRO A 147 64.01 -10.38 -19.27
CA PRO A 147 62.77 -11.15 -19.07
C PRO A 147 63.02 -12.65 -18.72
N THR A 148 62.09 -13.40 -18.08
CA THR A 148 61.69 -14.82 -18.44
C THR A 148 60.63 -15.44 -17.46
N PRO A 149 59.81 -16.43 -17.91
CA PRO A 149 58.67 -17.08 -17.22
C PRO A 149 59.09 -18.41 -16.50
N PRO A 150 58.25 -19.32 -15.94
CA PRO A 150 56.78 -19.53 -16.03
C PRO A 150 56.03 -19.96 -14.73
N ARG A 151 54.69 -20.07 -14.80
CA ARG A 151 53.83 -21.22 -14.36
C ARG A 151 52.43 -20.75 -13.91
N PRO A 152 51.31 -21.33 -14.43
CA PRO A 152 49.97 -21.01 -13.96
C PRO A 152 49.49 -22.01 -12.89
N PRO A 153 48.73 -21.56 -11.88
CA PRO A 153 47.75 -22.40 -11.23
C PRO A 153 46.32 -22.02 -11.66
N SER A 154 45.60 -23.05 -12.05
CA SER A 154 44.20 -23.07 -12.49
C SER A 154 43.24 -22.49 -11.42
N PRO A 155 42.32 -21.57 -11.77
CA PRO A 155 41.21 -21.26 -10.88
C PRO A 155 40.05 -22.22 -11.14
N SER A 156 39.70 -23.00 -10.12
CA SER A 156 38.42 -23.71 -10.04
C SER A 156 37.30 -22.68 -9.94
N SER A 157 36.49 -22.57 -11.01
CA SER A 157 35.28 -21.75 -11.02
C SER A 157 34.18 -22.42 -10.21
N ALA A 158 34.05 -22.04 -8.94
CA ALA A 158 32.82 -22.24 -8.19
C ALA A 158 31.81 -21.16 -8.61
N SER A 159 30.99 -21.48 -9.61
CA SER A 159 29.86 -20.67 -10.06
C SER A 159 28.78 -20.66 -8.98
N THR A 160 28.83 -19.67 -8.09
CA THR A 160 27.71 -19.34 -7.22
C THR A 160 26.67 -18.62 -8.07
N ARG A 161 25.62 -19.36 -8.47
CA ARG A 161 24.43 -18.78 -9.12
C ARG A 161 23.80 -17.78 -8.14
N ARG A 162 24.11 -16.50 -8.33
CA ARG A 162 23.34 -15.39 -7.76
C ARG A 162 21.94 -15.47 -8.36
N LEU A 163 20.97 -15.83 -7.54
CA LEU A 163 19.56 -15.65 -7.89
C LEU A 163 19.37 -14.16 -8.17
N SER A 164 18.92 -13.83 -9.38
CA SER A 164 18.57 -12.48 -9.80
C SER A 164 17.63 -11.88 -8.76
N GLY A 165 18.11 -10.88 -8.03
CA GLY A 165 17.36 -10.20 -7.00
C GLY A 165 16.06 -9.67 -7.59
N VAL A 166 14.94 -10.18 -7.08
CA VAL A 166 13.61 -9.65 -7.40
C VAL A 166 13.58 -8.22 -6.89
N TYR A 167 13.67 -7.26 -7.79
CA TYR A 167 13.52 -5.84 -7.46
C TYR A 167 12.05 -5.59 -7.13
N ILE A 168 11.73 -5.58 -5.83
CA ILE A 168 10.42 -5.18 -5.33
C ILE A 168 10.46 -3.66 -5.21
N PRO A 169 9.67 -2.90 -6.00
CA PRO A 169 9.69 -1.44 -5.93
C PRO A 169 9.21 -0.95 -4.54
N PRO A 170 9.79 0.13 -4.01
CA PRO A 170 9.43 0.68 -2.70
C PRO A 170 7.96 1.10 -2.72
N ARG A 171 7.15 0.56 -1.81
CA ARG A 171 5.71 0.86 -1.73
C ARG A 171 5.49 2.37 -1.57
N PRO A 172 4.44 2.94 -2.20
CA PRO A 172 4.09 4.34 -1.99
C PRO A 172 3.91 4.61 -0.50
N LEU A 173 4.45 5.73 -0.01
CA LEU A 173 4.20 6.19 1.35
C LEU A 173 2.69 6.34 1.54
N LYS A 174 2.10 5.57 2.44
CA LYS A 174 0.68 5.70 2.77
C LYS A 174 0.45 7.09 3.35
N PHE A 175 -0.53 7.80 2.77
CA PHE A 175 -0.98 9.10 3.23
C PHE A 175 -1.20 9.10 4.75
N PRO A 176 -0.85 10.18 5.47
CA PRO A 176 -1.39 10.38 6.81
C PRO A 176 -2.92 10.41 6.68
N ALA A 177 -3.59 9.43 7.30
CA ALA A 177 -5.03 9.47 7.45
C ALA A 177 -5.36 10.78 8.17
N LEU A 178 -6.07 11.69 7.49
CA LEU A 178 -6.57 12.89 8.12
C LEU A 178 -7.35 12.47 9.39
N PRO A 179 -7.16 13.14 10.53
CA PRO A 179 -7.82 12.76 11.77
C PRO A 179 -9.34 12.72 11.56
N PRO A 180 -10.05 11.72 12.12
CA PRO A 180 -11.50 11.65 12.02
C PRO A 180 -12.09 12.92 12.67
N ARG A 181 -12.69 13.78 11.84
CA ARG A 181 -13.42 14.97 12.32
C ARG A 181 -14.56 14.48 13.21
N ARG A 182 -14.54 14.90 14.47
CA ARG A 182 -15.66 14.73 15.41
C ARG A 182 -16.96 15.19 14.73
N PRO A 183 -18.04 14.40 14.76
CA PRO A 183 -19.34 14.87 14.30
C PRO A 183 -19.74 16.07 15.16
N SER A 184 -19.93 17.23 14.53
CA SER A 184 -20.52 18.39 15.18
C SER A 184 -21.97 18.05 15.49
N SER A 185 -22.30 17.96 16.77
CA SER A 185 -23.65 17.86 17.27
C SER A 185 -24.48 19.03 16.74
N PHE A 186 -25.43 18.74 15.85
CA PHE A 186 -26.45 19.71 15.45
C PHE A 186 -27.33 20.01 16.66
N ALA A 187 -27.12 21.17 17.27
CA ALA A 187 -28.03 21.73 18.24
C ALA A 187 -29.35 22.08 17.53
N LYS A 188 -30.42 21.43 17.97
CA LYS A 188 -31.80 21.68 17.56
C LYS A 188 -32.22 23.03 18.14
N VAL A 189 -32.15 24.10 17.35
CA VAL A 189 -32.66 25.43 17.74
C VAL A 189 -34.06 25.58 17.16
N SER A 190 -35.04 25.65 18.07
CA SER A 190 -36.43 25.94 17.77
C SER A 190 -36.59 27.39 17.32
N PHE A 191 -37.31 27.58 16.22
CA PHE A 191 -37.68 28.91 15.71
C PHE A 191 -38.75 29.54 16.61
N ALA A 192 -38.46 30.74 17.11
CA ALA A 192 -39.46 31.74 17.46
C ALA A 192 -39.08 33.06 16.78
N SER A 193 -40.07 33.69 16.18
CA SER A 193 -40.01 34.82 15.27
C SER A 193 -39.74 36.17 15.93
N ASN A 194 -39.27 37.10 15.09
CA ASN A 194 -39.31 38.57 15.15
C ASN A 194 -38.12 39.31 15.77
N GLY A 195 -37.51 40.17 14.95
CA GLY A 195 -36.63 41.26 15.37
C GLY A 195 -35.66 41.68 14.27
N ALA A 196 -35.96 42.79 13.58
CA ALA A 196 -35.06 43.45 12.65
C ALA A 196 -33.79 43.95 13.36
N SER A 197 -32.60 43.78 12.79
CA SER A 197 -31.47 44.74 12.88
C SER A 197 -30.21 44.28 12.15
N ILE A 198 -29.76 45.15 11.23
CA ILE A 198 -28.39 45.51 10.86
C ILE A 198 -27.39 44.37 10.53
N GLU A 199 -27.11 44.27 9.23
CA GLU A 199 -26.06 43.50 8.56
C GLU A 199 -24.65 44.07 8.84
N PRO A 200 -23.71 43.28 9.37
CA PRO A 200 -22.28 43.56 9.29
C PRO A 200 -21.66 42.72 8.17
N GLN A 201 -21.15 43.38 7.14
CA GLN A 201 -20.35 42.75 6.08
C GLN A 201 -19.00 42.29 6.64
N HIS A 202 -18.86 41.00 6.91
CA HIS A 202 -17.58 40.33 7.10
C HIS A 202 -17.25 39.51 5.83
N PRO A 203 -16.03 39.64 5.26
CA PRO A 203 -15.59 38.80 4.15
C PRO A 203 -15.34 37.38 4.68
N SER A 204 -16.33 36.51 4.51
CA SER A 204 -16.21 35.10 4.86
C SER A 204 -15.36 34.40 3.80
N VAL A 205 -14.08 34.16 4.13
CA VAL A 205 -13.20 33.25 3.39
C VAL A 205 -13.77 31.84 3.52
N THR A 206 -14.63 31.47 2.58
CA THR A 206 -15.17 30.13 2.44
C THR A 206 -14.07 29.22 1.91
N GLY A 207 -13.30 28.65 2.82
CA GLY A 207 -12.43 27.51 2.54
C GLY A 207 -13.28 26.30 2.19
N LYS A 208 -13.78 26.24 0.94
CA LYS A 208 -14.38 25.04 0.36
C LYS A 208 -13.31 23.95 0.40
N THR A 209 -13.41 23.05 1.37
CA THR A 209 -12.59 21.84 1.41
C THR A 209 -13.03 21.02 0.20
N HIS A 210 -12.26 21.11 -0.88
CA HIS A 210 -12.50 20.37 -2.11
C HIS A 210 -12.22 18.90 -1.80
N LEU A 211 -13.22 18.20 -1.27
CA LEU A 211 -13.20 16.75 -1.19
C LEU A 211 -13.03 16.28 -2.63
N ALA A 212 -12.00 15.47 -2.86
CA ALA A 212 -11.63 15.02 -4.19
C ALA A 212 -12.91 14.52 -4.89
N THR A 213 -13.29 15.16 -6.00
CA THR A 213 -14.57 14.99 -6.72
C THR A 213 -14.87 13.53 -7.14
N TRP A 214 -13.87 12.67 -7.02
CA TRP A 214 -13.74 11.27 -7.41
C TRP A 214 -14.44 10.26 -6.50
N CYS A 215 -14.88 10.66 -5.30
CA CYS A 215 -15.67 9.81 -4.39
C CYS A 215 -17.18 10.11 -4.48
N LYS A 216 -17.63 10.72 -5.58
CA LYS A 216 -19.05 10.70 -5.91
C LYS A 216 -19.32 9.36 -6.58
N GLU A 217 -19.68 8.40 -5.74
CA GLU A 217 -20.33 7.16 -6.18
C GLU A 217 -21.63 7.58 -6.86
N ASP A 218 -21.62 7.67 -8.19
CA ASP A 218 -22.87 7.67 -8.94
C ASP A 218 -23.49 6.28 -8.73
N ASP A 219 -24.63 6.24 -8.02
CA ASP A 219 -25.45 5.07 -7.67
C ASP A 219 -25.95 4.33 -8.94
N ILE A 220 -25.04 3.73 -9.71
CA ILE A 220 -25.37 2.87 -10.86
C ILE A 220 -24.96 1.45 -10.48
N GLU A 221 -25.98 0.64 -10.24
CA GLU A 221 -25.93 -0.73 -9.74
C GLU A 221 -25.06 -1.68 -10.61
N ASP A 222 -24.41 -2.62 -9.90
CA ASP A 222 -23.92 -3.95 -10.32
C ASP A 222 -22.78 -4.14 -11.32
N VAL A 223 -22.14 -3.09 -11.85
CA VAL A 223 -20.96 -3.31 -12.71
C VAL A 223 -19.67 -3.14 -11.89
N PRO A 224 -18.83 -4.19 -11.72
CA PRO A 224 -17.65 -4.15 -10.86
C PRO A 224 -16.72 -2.99 -11.24
N PRO A 225 -16.17 -2.27 -10.23
CA PRO A 225 -15.35 -1.10 -10.47
C PRO A 225 -14.16 -1.47 -11.37
N PRO A 226 -13.80 -0.62 -12.35
CA PRO A 226 -12.65 -0.88 -13.20
C PRO A 226 -11.39 -1.09 -12.34
N LEU A 227 -10.65 -2.16 -12.61
CA LEU A 227 -9.41 -2.45 -11.89
C LEU A 227 -8.38 -1.35 -12.20
N ALA A 228 -7.96 -0.61 -11.18
CA ALA A 228 -6.88 0.35 -11.32
C ALA A 228 -5.57 -0.38 -11.64
N GLU A 229 -4.86 0.08 -12.67
CA GLU A 229 -3.54 -0.43 -13.03
C GLU A 229 -2.47 0.46 -12.40
N THR A 230 -1.33 -0.10 -12.01
CA THR A 230 -0.28 0.65 -11.33
C THR A 230 1.09 0.32 -11.91
N LYS A 231 1.91 1.35 -12.13
CA LYS A 231 3.28 1.26 -12.65
C LYS A 231 4.24 2.08 -11.79
N TYR A 232 5.51 1.69 -11.78
CA TYR A 232 6.56 2.37 -11.03
C TYR A 232 7.80 2.59 -11.89
N ILE A 233 8.32 3.80 -11.85
CA ILE A 233 9.61 4.17 -12.46
C ILE A 233 10.52 4.67 -11.33
N PRO A 234 11.68 4.04 -11.05
CA PRO A 234 12.52 4.37 -9.90
C PRO A 234 12.93 5.84 -9.77
N SER A 235 13.22 6.50 -10.90
CA SER A 235 13.63 7.90 -10.95
C SER A 235 12.48 8.89 -10.88
N VAL A 236 11.24 8.44 -11.10
CA VAL A 236 10.07 9.32 -11.22
C VAL A 236 9.13 9.12 -10.03
N GLY A 237 8.66 7.90 -9.81
CA GLY A 237 7.66 7.57 -8.80
C GLY A 237 6.63 6.55 -9.27
N TRP A 238 5.42 6.64 -8.70
CA TRP A 238 4.31 5.74 -8.95
C TRP A 238 3.28 6.39 -9.87
N CYS A 239 2.70 5.62 -10.79
CA CYS A 239 1.55 6.05 -11.60
C CYS A 239 0.40 5.05 -11.45
N ILE A 240 -0.78 5.57 -11.16
CA ILE A 240 -2.02 4.81 -11.10
C ILE A 240 -2.89 5.26 -12.27
N ARG A 241 -3.26 4.31 -13.14
CA ARG A 241 -4.22 4.51 -14.23
C ARG A 241 -5.58 3.98 -13.81
N GLN A 242 -6.58 4.85 -13.86
CA GLN A 242 -7.98 4.47 -13.76
C GLN A 242 -8.54 4.42 -15.18
N SER A 243 -8.92 3.23 -15.62
CA SER A 243 -9.58 3.04 -16.90
C SER A 243 -10.98 3.64 -16.86
N SER A 244 -11.23 4.64 -17.69
CA SER A 244 -12.59 5.07 -18.02
C SER A 244 -13.27 3.96 -18.82
N ARG A 245 -14.57 3.74 -18.59
CA ARG A 245 -15.36 2.78 -19.39
C ARG A 245 -15.76 3.35 -20.75
N VAL A 246 -15.76 4.67 -20.89
CA VAL A 246 -16.42 5.37 -22.00
C VAL A 246 -15.42 5.82 -23.06
N THR A 247 -14.15 5.94 -22.70
CA THR A 247 -13.14 6.65 -23.49
C THR A 247 -11.81 5.91 -23.46
N GLN A 248 -11.05 6.05 -24.55
CA GLN A 248 -9.66 5.61 -24.60
C GLN A 248 -8.76 6.47 -23.68
N GLY A 249 -9.19 7.70 -23.41
CA GLY A 249 -8.64 8.55 -22.36
C GLY A 249 -8.93 7.95 -20.99
N GLY A 250 -7.89 7.83 -20.18
CA GLY A 250 -8.00 7.42 -18.79
C GLY A 250 -7.62 8.58 -17.88
N ARG A 251 -7.86 8.39 -16.59
CA ARG A 251 -7.28 9.25 -15.57
C ARG A 251 -6.00 8.67 -15.02
N TYR A 252 -5.04 9.55 -14.80
CA TYR A 252 -3.72 9.18 -14.31
C TYR A 252 -3.39 9.99 -13.07
N LYS A 253 -2.88 9.31 -12.05
CA LYS A 253 -2.34 9.95 -10.85
C LYS A 253 -0.89 9.54 -10.68
N ILE A 254 0.01 10.50 -10.84
CA ILE A 254 1.45 10.31 -10.71
C ILE A 254 1.89 10.88 -9.36
N MET A 255 2.45 10.03 -8.52
CA MET A 255 3.05 10.37 -7.23
C MET A 255 4.56 10.35 -7.38
N PHE A 256 5.18 11.52 -7.43
CA PHE A 256 6.60 11.65 -7.68
C PHE A 256 7.42 11.32 -6.42
N VAL A 257 8.67 10.88 -6.60
CA VAL A 257 9.61 10.59 -5.50
C VAL A 257 9.90 11.78 -4.61
N ASP A 258 9.66 13.00 -5.10
CA ASP A 258 9.84 14.24 -4.38
C ASP A 258 8.60 14.66 -3.56
N GLY A 259 7.52 13.86 -3.59
CA GLY A 259 6.29 14.07 -2.84
C GLY A 259 5.23 14.90 -3.55
N ALA A 260 5.55 15.52 -4.71
CA ALA A 260 4.54 16.21 -5.49
C ALA A 260 3.67 15.22 -6.30
N VAL A 261 2.48 15.67 -6.70
CA VAL A 261 1.46 14.85 -7.35
C VAL A 261 0.99 15.52 -8.63
N LEU A 262 0.82 14.75 -9.70
CA LEU A 262 0.20 15.21 -10.95
C LEU A 262 -0.99 14.32 -11.27
N GLU A 263 -2.17 14.91 -11.29
CA GLU A 263 -3.42 14.26 -11.70
C GLU A 263 -3.78 14.73 -13.10
N ILE A 264 -4.08 13.81 -14.01
CA ILE A 264 -4.32 14.08 -15.42
C ILE A 264 -5.62 13.43 -15.81
N ASP A 265 -6.52 14.25 -16.37
CA ASP A 265 -7.74 13.81 -17.00
C ASP A 265 -7.62 14.07 -18.51
N VAL A 266 -7.42 12.99 -19.26
CA VAL A 266 -7.26 13.07 -20.71
C VAL A 266 -8.59 13.41 -21.40
N ASP A 267 -9.71 13.00 -20.82
CA ASP A 267 -11.04 13.23 -21.39
C ASP A 267 -11.49 14.68 -21.17
N GLU A 268 -11.21 15.21 -19.98
CA GLU A 268 -11.51 16.60 -19.63
C GLU A 268 -10.38 17.58 -20.02
N ASP A 269 -9.31 17.10 -20.66
CA ASP A 269 -8.18 17.89 -21.19
C ASP A 269 -7.49 18.79 -20.15
N TRP A 270 -7.36 18.32 -18.90
CA TRP A 270 -6.69 19.07 -17.84
C TRP A 270 -5.68 18.23 -17.05
N ALA A 271 -4.70 18.94 -16.48
CA ALA A 271 -3.73 18.41 -15.54
C ALA A 271 -3.71 19.28 -14.28
N GLU A 272 -3.78 18.67 -13.11
CA GLU A 272 -3.72 19.32 -11.81
C GLU A 272 -2.43 18.90 -11.11
N PHE A 273 -1.61 19.88 -10.80
CA PHE A 273 -0.33 19.70 -10.15
C PHE A 273 -0.41 20.16 -8.69
N THR A 274 -0.11 19.26 -7.76
CA THR A 274 0.06 19.56 -6.34
C THR A 274 1.55 19.51 -6.00
N GLY A 275 2.10 20.66 -5.61
CA GLY A 275 3.50 20.80 -5.20
C GLY A 275 3.80 20.17 -3.85
N GLN A 276 5.09 20.12 -3.50
CA GLN A 276 5.57 19.62 -2.19
C GLN A 276 5.06 20.48 -1.02
N ASP A 277 4.76 21.74 -1.29
CA ASP A 277 4.16 22.70 -0.36
C ASP A 277 2.64 22.51 -0.19
N GLY A 278 2.04 21.55 -0.91
CA GLY A 278 0.60 21.33 -0.95
C GLY A 278 -0.16 22.33 -1.83
N SER A 279 0.52 23.28 -2.47
CA SER A 279 -0.13 24.20 -3.41
C SER A 279 -0.60 23.44 -4.63
N THR A 280 -1.83 23.71 -5.07
CA THR A 280 -2.45 23.01 -6.21
C THR A 280 -2.75 24.00 -7.33
N LYS A 281 -2.37 23.65 -8.56
CA LYS A 281 -2.62 24.45 -9.76
C LYS A 281 -3.14 23.55 -10.88
N ARG A 282 -4.21 23.98 -11.54
CA ARG A 282 -4.81 23.28 -12.68
C ARG A 282 -4.41 23.95 -13.99
N TYR A 283 -4.10 23.14 -14.99
CA TYR A 283 -3.62 23.52 -16.30
C TYR A 283 -4.48 22.83 -17.36
N ASN A 284 -4.83 23.55 -18.42
CA ASN A 284 -5.39 22.91 -19.60
C ASN A 284 -4.24 22.33 -20.44
N ILE A 285 -4.37 21.08 -20.88
CA ILE A 285 -3.28 20.33 -21.54
C ILE A 285 -2.95 20.93 -22.91
N ARG A 286 -3.96 21.42 -23.65
CA ARG A 286 -3.78 22.04 -24.98
C ARG A 286 -3.23 23.45 -24.92
N THR A 287 -3.45 24.14 -23.80
CA THR A 287 -2.96 25.51 -23.62
C THR A 287 -1.48 25.43 -23.29
N GLY A 288 -0.62 25.53 -24.32
CA GLY A 288 0.84 25.37 -24.26
C GLY A 288 1.59 26.33 -23.32
N ASN A 289 0.90 27.03 -22.43
CA ASN A 289 1.44 27.88 -21.39
C ASN A 289 1.69 27.10 -20.08
N MET A 290 2.27 25.91 -20.19
CA MET A 290 2.68 25.15 -19.01
C MET A 290 3.97 25.71 -18.44
N MET A 291 4.02 25.90 -17.12
CA MET A 291 5.25 26.27 -16.44
C MET A 291 6.30 25.16 -16.62
N ARG A 292 7.59 25.54 -16.76
CA ARG A 292 8.70 24.61 -16.97
C ARG A 292 8.72 23.39 -16.03
N PRO A 293 8.48 23.52 -14.70
CA PRO A 293 8.48 22.37 -13.79
C PRO A 293 7.40 21.33 -14.10
N ILE A 294 6.31 21.75 -14.75
CA ILE A 294 5.19 20.87 -15.11
C ILE A 294 5.44 20.22 -16.46
N ALA A 295 6.04 20.95 -17.41
CA ALA A 295 6.44 20.39 -18.69
C ALA A 295 7.37 19.17 -18.50
N ASP A 296 8.34 19.27 -17.58
CA ASP A 296 9.24 18.14 -17.26
C ASP A 296 8.47 16.95 -16.66
N ARG A 297 7.45 17.20 -15.83
CA ARG A 297 6.60 16.15 -15.25
C ARG A 297 5.62 15.54 -16.26
N MET A 298 5.15 16.32 -17.23
CA MET A 298 4.34 15.83 -18.34
C MET A 298 5.13 14.90 -19.26
N LYS A 299 6.45 15.04 -19.35
CA LYS A 299 7.30 14.06 -20.03
C LYS A 299 7.23 12.68 -19.36
N ALA A 300 7.29 12.66 -18.02
CA ALA A 300 7.17 11.41 -17.26
C ALA A 300 5.79 10.76 -17.41
N PHE A 301 4.73 11.57 -17.58
CA PHE A 301 3.41 11.04 -17.96
C PHE A 301 3.47 10.27 -19.28
N GLY A 302 4.12 10.80 -20.32
CA GLY A 302 4.31 10.11 -21.59
C GLY A 302 5.03 8.75 -21.44
N GLU A 303 6.05 8.68 -20.58
CA GLU A 303 6.73 7.42 -20.26
C GLU A 303 5.79 6.38 -19.63
N PHE A 304 4.95 6.80 -18.67
CA PHE A 304 3.97 5.91 -18.07
C PHE A 304 2.90 5.44 -19.06
N VAL A 305 2.38 6.32 -19.92
CA VAL A 305 1.39 5.96 -20.94
C VAL A 305 1.92 4.82 -21.82
N SER A 306 3.16 4.94 -22.30
CA SER A 306 3.82 3.88 -23.08
C SER A 306 3.88 2.54 -22.34
N MET A 307 4.22 2.54 -21.04
CA MET A 307 4.26 1.32 -20.22
C MET A 307 2.90 0.64 -20.01
N PHE A 308 1.79 1.40 -20.08
CA PHE A 308 0.44 0.84 -20.01
C PHE A 308 0.02 0.28 -21.39
N GLU A 309 0.40 0.93 -22.48
CA GLU A 309 0.09 0.49 -23.83
C GLU A 309 0.82 -0.81 -24.22
N GLU A 310 2.13 -0.93 -23.95
CA GLU A 310 2.89 -2.17 -24.20
C GLU A 310 2.21 -3.40 -23.58
N GLN A 311 1.68 -3.27 -22.36
CA GLN A 311 1.02 -4.38 -21.67
C GLN A 311 -0.32 -4.78 -22.29
N SER A 312 -1.04 -3.83 -22.88
CA SER A 312 -2.32 -4.09 -23.56
C SER A 312 -2.15 -4.88 -24.86
N THR A 313 -1.02 -4.72 -25.55
CA THR A 313 -0.75 -5.44 -26.82
C THR A 313 -0.33 -6.90 -26.66
N SER A 314 0.07 -7.31 -25.44
CA SER A 314 0.53 -8.66 -25.14
C SER A 314 -0.58 -9.63 -24.70
N ARG A 315 -1.84 -9.20 -24.67
CA ARG A 315 -3.00 -10.02 -24.32
C ARG A 315 -3.83 -10.36 -25.55
#